data_AF-E1VGF7-F1
#
_entry.id   AF-E1VGF7-F1
#
_cell.length_a   1.000
_cell.length_b   1.000
_cell.length_c   1.000
_cell.angle_alpha   90.00
_cell.angle_beta   90.00
_cell.angle_gamma   90.00
#
_symmetry.space_group_name_H-M   'P 1'
#
loop_
_entity.id
_entity.type
_entity.pdbx_description
1 polymer ?
#
loop_
_entity_poly.entity_id
_entity_poly.type
_entity_poly.pdbx_seq_one_letter_code
_entity_poly.pdbx_strand_id
1 'polypeptide(L)'
;MLQELKPEINFCSCGCEARLVKENTSSGKRRKPKYFVACLDEVCGKRGKVSSFPWQAILEWNAGEESEFPDDFPVPFVNAFGLTNDETRQLLARKRNHCEEQIQKLKGANNNGASAQEKLKSLHLQLDWLRYGQTWLDCRTARL
;
A
#
# COMPACT_ATOMS: atom_id res chain seq x y z
N MET A 1 10.71 -14.29 8.25
CA MET A 1 9.27 -14.23 7.98
C MET A 1 8.86 -12.78 7.80
N LEU A 2 8.53 -12.37 6.57
CA LEU A 2 8.09 -11.02 6.17
C LEU A 2 6.56 -11.01 5.91
N GLN A 3 5.80 -11.79 6.68
CA GLN A 3 4.44 -12.18 6.27
C GLN A 3 3.37 -11.10 6.41
N GLU A 4 3.62 -9.98 7.09
CA GLU A 4 2.58 -8.97 7.31
C GLU A 4 3.12 -7.55 7.12
N LEU A 5 3.42 -7.22 5.87
CA LEU A 5 3.58 -5.84 5.43
C LEU A 5 2.36 -5.47 4.59
N LYS A 6 1.18 -5.33 5.18
CA LYS A 6 -0.01 -4.77 4.48
C LYS A 6 -0.39 -3.43 5.11
N PRO A 7 -0.57 -2.35 4.32
CA PRO A 7 -1.08 -1.09 4.84
C PRO A 7 -2.39 -1.32 5.59
N GLU A 8 -2.56 -0.64 6.71
CA GLU A 8 -3.78 -0.73 7.51
C GLU A 8 -4.98 -0.11 6.78
N ILE A 9 -6.15 -0.71 6.98
CA ILE A 9 -7.43 -0.24 6.43
C ILE A 9 -8.20 0.36 7.58
N ASN A 10 -8.58 1.63 7.48
CA ASN A 10 -9.46 2.21 8.47
C ASN A 10 -10.90 1.75 8.27
N PHE A 11 -11.64 1.71 9.37
CA PHE A 11 -13.06 1.39 9.39
C PHE A 11 -13.83 2.30 8.42
N CYS A 12 -15.00 1.84 8.01
CA CYS A 12 -15.98 2.68 7.35
C CYS A 12 -16.30 3.90 8.22
N SER A 13 -16.59 5.06 7.64
CA SER A 13 -17.11 6.23 8.35
C SER A 13 -18.40 5.96 9.14
N CYS A 14 -19.08 4.85 8.81
CA CYS A 14 -20.22 4.31 9.51
C CYS A 14 -19.88 3.44 10.75
N GLY A 15 -18.59 3.25 11.07
CA GLY A 15 -18.11 2.41 12.17
C GLY A 15 -17.94 0.92 11.82
N CYS A 16 -18.38 0.48 10.64
CA CYS A 16 -18.31 -0.91 10.22
C CYS A 16 -16.89 -1.33 9.78
N GLU A 17 -16.56 -2.61 9.93
CA GLU A 17 -15.29 -3.17 9.46
C GLU A 17 -15.19 -3.10 7.93
N ALA A 18 -14.09 -2.53 7.41
CA ALA A 18 -13.78 -2.47 6.00
C ALA A 18 -12.58 -3.36 5.68
N ARG A 19 -12.62 -4.09 4.56
CA ARG A 19 -11.54 -5.00 4.15
C ARG A 19 -11.14 -4.82 2.71
N LEU A 20 -9.87 -5.10 2.42
CA LEU A 20 -9.35 -5.18 1.07
C LEU A 20 -9.83 -6.47 0.42
N VAL A 21 -10.60 -6.32 -0.64
CA VAL A 21 -11.11 -7.41 -1.46
C VAL A 21 -10.28 -7.51 -2.74
N LYS A 22 -9.88 -8.73 -3.08
CA LYS A 22 -9.31 -9.05 -4.39
C LYS A 22 -10.43 -9.57 -5.28
N GLU A 23 -10.75 -8.84 -6.34
CA GLU A 23 -11.76 -9.24 -7.32
C GLU A 23 -11.21 -10.42 -8.13
N ASN A 24 -11.83 -11.59 -7.98
CA ASN A 24 -11.53 -12.76 -8.79
C ASN A 24 -12.24 -12.60 -10.14
N THR A 25 -11.50 -12.24 -11.19
CA THR A 25 -12.05 -12.26 -12.54
C THR A 25 -12.24 -13.72 -12.98
N SER A 26 -13.47 -14.21 -12.96
CA SER A 26 -13.90 -15.58 -13.32
C SER A 26 -13.81 -15.89 -14.83
N SER A 27 -13.13 -15.08 -15.62
CA SER A 27 -12.97 -15.31 -17.07
C SER A 27 -11.54 -15.76 -17.36
N GLY A 28 -11.39 -16.90 -18.04
CA GLY A 28 -10.14 -17.63 -18.31
C GLY A 28 -9.01 -16.91 -19.07
N LYS A 29 -8.99 -15.58 -19.09
CA LYS A 29 -7.84 -14.77 -19.50
C LYS A 29 -7.07 -14.37 -18.24
N ARG A 30 -5.74 -14.47 -18.27
CA ARG A 30 -4.82 -13.93 -17.25
C ARG A 30 -4.97 -12.41 -17.12
N ARG A 31 -6.07 -11.94 -16.53
CA ARG A 31 -6.26 -10.53 -16.18
C ARG A 31 -5.50 -10.25 -14.90
N LYS A 32 -4.86 -9.08 -14.83
CA LYS A 32 -4.22 -8.61 -13.60
C LYS A 32 -5.30 -8.53 -12.51
N PRO A 33 -4.99 -8.98 -11.28
CA PRO A 33 -5.95 -8.90 -10.18
C PRO A 33 -6.36 -7.45 -9.95
N LYS A 34 -7.62 -7.26 -9.59
CA LYS A 34 -8.19 -5.97 -9.20
C LYS A 34 -8.47 -5.98 -7.70
N TYR A 35 -8.31 -4.83 -7.07
CA TYR A 35 -8.42 -4.66 -5.63
C TYR A 35 -9.35 -3.49 -5.33
N PHE A 36 -10.15 -3.62 -4.29
CA PHE A 36 -10.98 -2.53 -3.76
C PHE A 36 -11.19 -2.75 -2.26
N VAL A 37 -11.49 -1.70 -1.52
CA VAL A 37 -11.94 -1.85 -0.12
C VAL A 37 -13.46 -1.90 -0.10
N ALA A 38 -14.02 -2.78 0.72
CA ALA A 38 -15.46 -2.89 0.93
C ALA A 38 -15.78 -2.97 2.42
N CYS A 39 -16.85 -2.31 2.80
CA CYS A 39 -17.49 -2.52 4.08
C CYS A 39 -18.04 -3.95 4.15
N LEU A 40 -17.80 -4.67 5.24
CA LEU A 40 -18.29 -6.03 5.46
C LEU A 40 -19.73 -6.07 5.98
N ASP A 41 -20.22 -4.96 6.51
CA ASP A 41 -21.60 -4.85 6.95
C ASP A 41 -22.52 -4.62 5.73
N GLU A 42 -23.47 -5.55 5.56
CA GLU A 42 -24.46 -5.54 4.48
C GLU A 42 -25.38 -4.32 4.53
N VAL A 43 -25.57 -3.71 5.70
CA VAL A 43 -26.40 -2.51 5.86
C VAL A 43 -25.75 -1.29 5.22
N CYS A 44 -24.42 -1.20 5.32
CA CYS A 44 -23.66 -0.09 4.75
C CYS A 44 -23.40 -0.28 3.25
N GLY A 45 -22.89 -1.46 2.87
CA GLY A 45 -22.64 -1.82 1.47
C GLY A 45 -21.64 -0.93 0.71
N LYS A 46 -20.98 0.02 1.38
CA LYS A 46 -20.04 0.96 0.75
C LYS A 46 -18.84 0.22 0.16
N ARG A 47 -18.44 0.66 -1.03
CA ARG A 47 -17.35 0.09 -1.82
C ARG A 47 -16.45 1.19 -2.36
N GLY A 48 -15.15 1.06 -2.12
CA GLY A 48 -14.12 1.94 -2.66
C GLY A 48 -13.86 1.72 -4.14
N LYS A 49 -13.03 2.60 -4.70
CA LYS A 49 -12.60 2.53 -6.10
C LYS A 49 -11.75 1.28 -6.36
N VAL A 50 -11.83 0.79 -7.60
CA VAL A 50 -11.07 -0.38 -8.04
C VAL A 50 -9.68 0.04 -8.51
N SER A 51 -8.65 -0.54 -7.88
CA SER A 51 -7.26 -0.36 -8.26
C SER A 51 -6.62 -1.65 -8.78
N SER A 52 -5.50 -1.49 -9.50
CA SER A 52 -4.63 -2.61 -9.88
C SER A 52 -3.61 -2.95 -8.79
N PHE A 53 -3.50 -2.11 -7.75
CA PHE A 53 -2.56 -2.29 -6.64
C PHE A 53 -3.30 -2.28 -5.29
N PRO A 54 -3.01 -3.24 -4.39
CA PRO A 54 -3.59 -3.31 -3.05
C PRO A 54 -3.48 -2.00 -2.27
N TRP A 55 -2.27 -1.44 -2.18
CA TRP A 55 -1.98 -0.24 -1.38
C TRP A 55 -2.76 0.97 -1.87
N GLN A 56 -2.94 1.11 -3.19
CA GLN A 56 -3.67 2.23 -3.77
C GLN A 56 -5.16 2.14 -3.46
N ALA A 57 -5.75 0.94 -3.51
CA ALA A 57 -7.15 0.74 -3.11
C ALA A 57 -7.38 1.11 -1.63
N ILE A 58 -6.42 0.79 -0.75
CA ILE A 58 -6.49 1.16 0.67
C ILE A 58 -6.37 2.67 0.85
N LEU A 59 -5.40 3.30 0.18
CA LEU A 59 -5.19 4.74 0.27
C LEU A 59 -6.41 5.52 -0.23
N GLU A 60 -6.97 5.13 -1.38
CA GLU A 60 -8.16 5.76 -1.95
C GLU A 60 -9.38 5.63 -1.04
N TRP A 61 -9.51 4.51 -0.32
CA TRP A 61 -10.54 4.32 0.70
C TRP A 61 -10.33 5.25 1.88
N ASN A 62 -9.14 5.22 2.49
CA ASN A 62 -8.80 6.04 3.65
C ASN A 62 -8.93 7.54 3.33
N ALA A 63 -8.61 7.96 2.10
CA ALA A 63 -8.72 9.34 1.63
C ALA A 63 -10.14 9.75 1.22
N GLY A 64 -11.08 8.81 1.10
CA GLY A 64 -12.46 9.08 0.73
C GLY A 64 -13.32 9.55 1.90
N GLU A 65 -14.56 9.94 1.61
CA GLU A 65 -15.59 10.28 2.62
C GLU A 65 -16.08 9.04 3.39
N GLU A 66 -15.77 7.86 2.88
CA GLU A 66 -16.21 6.57 3.39
C GLU A 66 -15.32 6.00 4.48
N SER A 67 -14.25 6.71 4.85
CA SER A 67 -13.31 6.32 5.88
C SER A 67 -12.75 7.54 6.58
N GLU A 68 -12.42 7.40 7.85
CA GLU A 68 -11.61 8.39 8.54
C GLU A 68 -10.16 8.23 8.09
N PHE A 69 -9.53 9.31 7.63
CA PHE A 69 -8.14 9.23 7.20
C PHE A 69 -7.25 9.07 8.44
N PRO A 70 -6.31 8.10 8.47
CA PRO A 70 -5.50 7.84 9.66
C PRO A 70 -4.68 9.07 10.08
N ASP A 71 -4.64 9.35 11.38
CA ASP A 71 -3.84 10.43 11.96
C ASP A 71 -2.33 10.17 11.87
N ASP A 72 -1.94 8.90 11.96
CA ASP A 72 -0.56 8.45 11.77
C ASP A 72 -0.48 7.25 10.82
N PHE A 73 0.71 7.03 10.27
CA PHE A 73 0.98 5.88 9.43
C PHE A 73 2.43 5.42 9.59
N PRO A 74 2.69 4.38 10.40
CA PRO A 74 4.03 3.85 10.56
C PRO A 74 4.42 3.01 9.34
N VAL A 75 5.54 3.34 8.68
CA VAL A 75 6.13 2.45 7.68
C VAL A 75 7.03 1.44 8.41
N PRO A 76 6.73 0.12 8.43
CA PRO A 76 7.32 -0.84 9.39
C PRO A 76 8.85 -0.98 9.37
N PHE A 77 9.51 -0.54 8.30
CA PHE A 77 10.96 -0.66 8.09
C PHE A 77 11.65 0.71 7.90
N VAL A 78 10.95 1.79 8.27
CA VAL A 78 11.46 3.16 8.23
C VAL A 78 11.24 3.78 9.61
N ASN A 79 12.33 4.17 10.26
CA ASN A 79 12.25 5.01 11.44
C ASN A 79 12.22 6.48 11.01
N ALA A 80 11.09 7.15 11.20
CA ALA A 80 10.89 8.58 10.95
C ALA A 80 10.71 9.38 12.26
N PHE A 81 10.98 8.76 13.42
CA PHE A 81 10.84 9.44 14.70
C PHE A 81 11.73 10.68 14.77
N GLY A 82 11.15 11.81 15.19
CA GLY A 82 11.86 13.09 15.32
C GLY A 82 12.14 13.81 14.00
N LEU A 83 11.67 13.29 12.86
CA LEU A 83 11.80 13.97 11.57
C LEU A 83 10.60 14.87 11.29
N THR A 84 10.85 16.00 10.64
CA THR A 84 9.81 16.85 10.04
C THR A 84 9.13 16.15 8.86
N ASN A 85 8.01 16.70 8.39
CA ASN A 85 7.32 16.19 7.19
C ASN A 85 8.25 16.19 5.95
N ASP A 86 9.04 17.24 5.76
CA ASP A 86 9.97 17.32 4.62
C ASP A 86 11.12 16.31 4.74
N GLU A 87 11.70 16.14 5.92
CA GLU A 87 12.73 15.12 6.15
C GLU A 87 12.18 13.71 5.97
N THR A 88 10.95 13.46 6.42
CA THR A 88 10.24 12.19 6.22
C THR A 88 10.00 11.94 4.73
N ARG A 89 9.52 12.94 3.99
CA ARG A 89 9.32 12.89 2.53
C ARG A 89 10.63 12.52 1.81
N GLN A 90 11.74 13.18 2.17
CA GLN A 90 13.06 12.89 1.60
C GLN A 90 13.58 11.49 1.98
N LEU A 91 13.36 11.04 3.23
CA LEU A 91 13.73 9.70 3.68
C LEU A 91 12.98 8.61 2.89
N LEU A 92 11.67 8.76 2.74
CA LEU A 92 10.84 7.83 1.97
C LEU A 92 11.25 7.81 0.50
N ALA A 93 11.54 8.97 -0.11
CA ALA A 93 12.02 9.05 -1.49
C ALA A 93 13.35 8.34 -1.70
N ARG A 94 14.33 8.55 -0.80
CA ARG A 94 15.63 7.85 -0.87
C ARG A 94 15.47 6.33 -0.78
N LYS A 95 14.67 5.85 0.17
CA LYS A 95 14.41 4.40 0.32
C LYS A 95 13.66 3.82 -0.87
N ARG A 96 12.73 4.58 -1.46
CA ARG A 96 11.99 4.17 -2.66
C ARG A 96 12.94 3.97 -3.83
N ASN A 97 13.77 4.97 -4.12
CA ASN A 97 14.74 4.90 -5.21
C ASN A 97 15.71 3.73 -5.00
N HIS A 98 16.17 3.52 -3.78
CA HIS A 98 16.99 2.35 -3.44
C HIS A 98 16.27 1.01 -3.73
N CYS A 99 15.00 0.87 -3.34
CA CYS A 99 14.23 -0.34 -3.65
C CYS A 99 14.09 -0.56 -5.15
N GLU A 100 13.77 0.49 -5.90
CA GLU A 100 13.63 0.43 -7.36
C GLU A 100 14.94 0.02 -8.04
N GLU A 101 16.08 0.58 -7.64
CA GLU A 101 17.41 0.19 -8.13
C GLU A 101 17.71 -1.29 -7.83
N GLN A 102 17.44 -1.76 -6.62
CA GLN A 102 17.67 -3.16 -6.24
C GLN A 102 16.79 -4.13 -7.03
N ILE A 103 15.53 -3.75 -7.28
CA ILE A 103 14.61 -4.54 -8.13
C ILE A 103 15.15 -4.63 -9.55
N GLN A 104 15.61 -3.51 -10.12
CA GLN A 104 16.18 -3.50 -11.47
C GLN A 104 17.44 -4.36 -11.57
N LYS A 105 18.35 -4.25 -10.60
CA LYS A 105 19.56 -5.08 -10.53
C LYS A 105 19.22 -6.58 -10.48
N LEU A 106 18.26 -6.98 -9.65
CA LEU A 106 17.85 -8.38 -9.53
C LEU A 106 17.16 -8.92 -10.80
N LYS A 107 16.37 -8.08 -11.49
CA LYS A 107 15.75 -8.44 -12.78
C LYS A 107 16.76 -8.55 -13.91
N GLY A 108 17.73 -7.63 -13.98
CA GLY A 108 18.76 -7.61 -15.02
C GLY A 108 19.81 -8.72 -14.88
N ALA A 109 20.06 -9.21 -13.67
CA ALA A 109 21.08 -10.22 -13.39
C ALA A 109 20.68 -11.68 -13.76
N ASN A 110 19.50 -11.90 -14.36
CA ASN A 110 18.96 -13.24 -14.67
C ASN A 110 19.00 -14.22 -13.47
N ASN A 111 18.93 -13.67 -12.25
CA ASN A 111 19.05 -14.41 -10.99
C ASN A 111 17.73 -15.12 -10.67
N ASN A 112 17.53 -16.30 -11.27
CA ASN A 112 16.33 -17.12 -11.09
C ASN A 112 16.37 -18.03 -9.84
N GLY A 113 17.35 -17.86 -8.95
CA GLY A 113 17.44 -18.62 -7.70
C GLY A 113 16.32 -18.24 -6.71
N ALA A 114 15.90 -19.20 -5.88
CA ALA A 114 14.84 -19.01 -4.88
C ALA A 114 15.06 -17.80 -3.97
N SER A 115 16.30 -17.58 -3.52
CA SER A 115 16.68 -16.43 -2.69
C SER A 115 16.49 -15.09 -3.40
N ALA A 116 16.81 -15.00 -4.70
CA ALA A 116 16.61 -13.78 -5.47
C ALA A 116 15.12 -13.47 -5.69
N GLN A 117 14.30 -14.51 -5.88
CA GLN A 117 12.84 -14.36 -5.98
C GLN A 117 12.21 -13.90 -4.66
N GLU A 118 12.63 -14.44 -3.52
CA GLU A 118 12.18 -13.99 -2.20
C GLU A 118 12.58 -12.54 -1.93
N LYS A 119 13.82 -12.16 -2.26
CA LYS A 119 14.29 -10.79 -2.14
C LYS A 119 13.50 -9.83 -3.04
N LEU A 120 13.19 -10.23 -4.28
CA LEU A 120 12.31 -9.48 -5.18
C LEU A 120 10.91 -9.29 -4.60
N LYS A 121 10.32 -10.32 -3.99
CA LYS A 121 9.00 -10.21 -3.32
C LYS A 121 9.06 -9.20 -2.17
N SER A 122 10.08 -9.28 -1.33
CA SER A 122 10.29 -8.34 -0.21
C SER A 122 10.46 -6.90 -0.70
N LEU A 123 11.27 -6.68 -1.73
CA LEU A 123 11.51 -5.34 -2.28
C LEU A 123 10.26 -4.73 -2.90
N HIS A 124 9.45 -5.50 -3.64
CA HIS A 124 8.17 -4.99 -4.16
C HIS A 124 7.21 -4.62 -3.02
N LEU A 125 7.18 -5.41 -1.95
CA LEU A 125 6.36 -5.15 -0.78
C LEU A 125 6.80 -3.87 -0.04
N GLN A 126 8.11 -3.69 0.14
CA GLN A 126 8.66 -2.45 0.69
C GLN A 126 8.35 -1.26 -0.23
N LEU A 127 8.44 -1.43 -1.55
CA LEU A 127 8.13 -0.38 -2.51
C LEU A 127 6.67 0.07 -2.40
N ASP A 128 5.73 -0.86 -2.24
CA ASP A 128 4.30 -0.55 -2.04
C ASP A 128 4.06 0.25 -0.76
N TRP A 129 4.73 -0.11 0.35
CA TRP A 129 4.68 0.66 1.60
C TRP A 129 5.26 2.07 1.47
N LEU A 130 6.39 2.20 0.77
CA LEU A 130 7.03 3.49 0.55
C LEU A 130 6.14 4.40 -0.31
N ARG A 131 5.49 3.85 -1.34
CA ARG A 131 4.52 4.58 -2.18
C ARG A 131 3.30 5.00 -1.39
N TYR A 132 2.75 4.09 -0.59
CA TYR A 132 1.65 4.41 0.31
C TYR A 132 2.07 5.52 1.27
N GLY A 133 3.18 5.38 2.00
CA GLY A 133 3.62 6.34 3.01
C GLY A 133 3.89 7.74 2.43
N GLN A 134 4.48 7.83 1.23
CA GLN A 134 4.65 9.09 0.53
C GLN A 134 3.31 9.74 0.21
N THR A 135 2.40 8.98 -0.39
CA THR A 135 1.11 9.53 -0.82
C THR A 135 0.23 9.86 0.38
N TRP A 136 0.31 9.07 1.46
CA TRP A 136 -0.34 9.36 2.72
C TRP A 136 0.14 10.68 3.31
N LEU A 137 1.46 10.90 3.34
CA LEU A 137 2.05 12.14 3.82
C LEU A 137 1.59 13.35 2.99
N ASP A 138 1.55 13.19 1.66
CA ASP A 138 1.03 14.20 0.74
C ASP A 138 -0.44 14.55 1.05
N CYS A 139 -1.29 13.53 1.15
CA CYS A 139 -2.71 13.70 1.48
C CYS A 139 -2.91 14.36 2.84
N ARG A 140 -2.11 14.00 3.86
CA ARG A 140 -2.18 14.62 5.19
C ARG A 140 -1.77 16.08 5.13
N THR A 141 -0.65 16.41 4.47
CA THR A 141 -0.18 17.80 4.37
C THR A 141 -1.11 18.70 3.58
N ALA A 142 -1.86 18.17 2.61
CA ALA A 142 -2.86 18.94 1.87
C ALA A 142 -4.15 19.22 2.66
N ARG A 143 -4.36 18.51 3.78
CA ARG A 143 -5.52 18.66 4.67
C ARG A 143 -5.24 19.55 5.90
N LEU A 144 -3.97 19.85 6.17
CA LEU A 144 -3.51 20.76 7.22
C LEU A 144 -3.39 22.19 6.67
#